data_AF-A0A1H9UMV1-F1
#
_entry.id   AF-A0A1H9UMV1-F1
#
_cell.length_a   1.000
_cell.length_b   1.000
_cell.length_c   1.000
_cell.angle_alpha   90.00
_cell.angle_beta   90.00
_cell.angle_gamma   90.00
#
_symmetry.space_group_name_H-M   'P 1'
#
loop_
_entity.id
_entity.type
_entity.pdbx_description
1 polymer ?
#
loop_
_entity_poly.entity_id
_entity_poly.type
_entity_poly.pdbx_seq_one_letter_code
_entity_poly.pdbx_strand_id
1 'polypeptide(L)'
;MLWERAREPHAHRWSLPGGELRVDEDVESSIRRQLAEKVDVRQLSHVEQLAVFSAPDRVPGPRVVATAFLGLVPSDVDPERPADTEWHCVEKLPAMAFDHALIVDRARHRLGSKLSYTNVGFALAPPEFTISLLRDHYSAALGYRVSATNLQRVLSRRLLLEPTGGTAPPGPSGGRPAALFRFSAKGIKVTDPFAVLRPPGSGRPAAGSGTT
;
A
#
# COMPACT_ATOMS: atom_id res chain seq x y z
N MET A 1 -3.17 -7.10 -5.15
CA MET A 1 -3.31 -8.03 -6.28
C MET A 1 -2.91 -9.42 -5.82
N LEU A 2 -3.75 -10.42 -6.04
CA LEU A 2 -3.51 -11.83 -5.70
C LEU A 2 -3.79 -12.72 -6.92
N TRP A 3 -3.18 -13.89 -6.94
CA TRP A 3 -3.34 -14.93 -7.96
C TRP A 3 -3.89 -16.22 -7.35
N GLU A 4 -4.96 -16.76 -7.92
CA GLU A 4 -5.49 -18.09 -7.57
C GLU A 4 -4.56 -19.24 -8.02
N ARG A 5 -4.11 -20.06 -7.07
CA ARG A 5 -3.17 -21.15 -7.36
C ARG A 5 -3.83 -22.31 -8.11
N ALA A 6 -3.22 -22.73 -9.22
CA ALA A 6 -3.66 -23.91 -9.99
C ALA A 6 -3.06 -25.25 -9.50
N ARG A 7 -2.17 -25.27 -8.50
CA ARG A 7 -1.39 -26.45 -8.11
C ARG A 7 -1.34 -26.67 -6.61
N GLU A 8 -1.31 -27.95 -6.22
CA GLU A 8 -1.02 -28.35 -4.85
C GLU A 8 0.46 -28.10 -4.46
N PRO A 9 0.76 -27.90 -3.16
CA PRO A 9 -0.18 -27.70 -2.07
C PRO A 9 -0.94 -26.35 -2.20
N HIS A 10 -2.13 -26.30 -1.61
CA HIS A 10 -3.02 -25.13 -1.59
C HIS A 10 -3.54 -24.72 -2.98
N ALA A 11 -3.99 -25.69 -3.78
CA ALA A 11 -4.75 -25.38 -4.98
C ALA A 11 -6.03 -24.58 -4.62
N HIS A 12 -6.48 -23.70 -5.52
CA HIS A 12 -7.63 -22.80 -5.36
C HIS A 12 -7.53 -21.75 -4.24
N ARG A 13 -6.38 -21.68 -3.55
CA ARG A 13 -6.09 -20.59 -2.62
C ARG A 13 -5.46 -19.41 -3.34
N TRP A 14 -5.71 -18.23 -2.82
CA TRP A 14 -5.12 -16.99 -3.33
C TRP A 14 -3.68 -16.83 -2.83
N SER A 15 -2.81 -16.31 -3.68
CA SER A 15 -1.39 -16.17 -3.39
C SER A 15 -0.84 -14.84 -3.90
N LEU A 16 0.26 -14.37 -3.32
CA LEU A 16 0.96 -13.22 -3.85
C LEU A 16 1.63 -13.58 -5.18
N PRO A 17 1.67 -12.67 -6.16
CA PRO A 17 2.44 -12.88 -7.37
C PRO A 17 3.92 -13.04 -7.01
N GLY A 18 4.53 -14.09 -7.54
CA GLY A 18 5.92 -14.42 -7.28
C GLY A 18 6.31 -15.70 -8.01
N GLY A 19 7.57 -16.08 -7.90
CA GLY A 19 8.10 -17.29 -8.50
C GLY A 19 9.48 -17.60 -7.99
N GLU A 20 10.08 -18.65 -8.55
CA GLU A 20 11.38 -19.13 -8.13
C GLU A 20 12.50 -18.22 -8.65
N LEU A 21 13.53 -18.08 -7.82
CA LEU A 21 14.82 -17.49 -8.18
C LEU A 21 15.57 -18.51 -9.03
N ARG A 22 15.95 -18.13 -10.25
CA ARG A 22 16.72 -19.01 -11.14
C ARG A 22 18.18 -19.07 -10.69
N VAL A 23 18.88 -20.11 -11.14
CA VAL A 23 20.29 -20.37 -10.77
C VAL A 23 21.27 -19.37 -11.38
N ASP A 24 20.85 -18.66 -12.42
CA ASP A 24 21.64 -17.75 -13.24
C ASP A 24 21.25 -16.27 -13.06
N GLU A 25 20.41 -15.94 -12.07
CA GLU A 25 19.95 -14.59 -11.79
C GLU A 25 20.11 -14.21 -10.32
N ASP A 26 20.30 -12.92 -10.04
CA ASP A 26 20.19 -12.38 -8.67
C ASP A 26 18.73 -12.02 -8.33
N VAL A 27 18.50 -11.67 -7.06
CA VAL A 27 17.16 -11.32 -6.56
C VAL A 27 16.58 -10.09 -7.29
N GLU A 28 17.42 -9.10 -7.62
CA GLU A 28 16.97 -7.88 -8.29
C GLU A 28 16.50 -8.17 -9.72
N SER A 29 17.26 -8.99 -10.44
CA SER A 29 16.93 -9.47 -11.78
C SER A 29 15.67 -10.33 -11.74
N SER A 30 15.55 -11.19 -10.73
CA SER A 30 14.38 -12.05 -10.53
C SER A 30 13.11 -11.23 -10.31
N ILE A 31 13.12 -10.22 -9.43
CA ILE A 31 11.93 -9.38 -9.21
C ILE A 31 11.57 -8.61 -10.48
N ARG A 32 12.53 -8.06 -11.22
CA ARG A 32 12.26 -7.36 -12.49
C ARG A 32 11.59 -8.29 -13.51
N ARG A 33 12.08 -9.53 -13.62
CA ARG A 33 11.50 -10.56 -14.50
C ARG A 33 10.10 -10.98 -14.04
N GLN A 34 9.93 -11.31 -12.76
CA GLN A 34 8.63 -11.73 -12.20
C GLN A 34 7.59 -10.62 -12.30
N LEU A 35 8.00 -9.37 -12.11
CA LEU A 35 7.15 -8.22 -12.40
C LEU A 35 6.80 -8.22 -13.89
N ALA A 36 7.77 -8.23 -14.82
CA ALA A 36 7.50 -8.16 -16.25
C ALA A 36 6.59 -9.28 -16.78
N GLU A 37 6.65 -10.46 -16.20
CA GLU A 37 5.80 -11.61 -16.55
C GLU A 37 4.35 -11.48 -16.05
N LYS A 38 4.11 -10.77 -14.94
CA LYS A 38 2.85 -10.86 -14.17
C LYS A 38 2.17 -9.52 -13.87
N VAL A 39 2.92 -8.43 -13.98
CA VAL A 39 2.52 -7.07 -13.69
C VAL A 39 3.10 -6.21 -14.81
N ASP A 40 2.33 -5.37 -15.47
CA ASP A 40 2.93 -4.41 -16.38
C ASP A 40 3.86 -3.47 -15.58
N VAL A 41 5.19 -3.76 -15.57
CA VAL A 41 6.19 -3.09 -14.71
C VAL A 41 6.19 -1.59 -14.91
N ARG A 42 5.78 -1.12 -16.09
CA ARG A 42 5.67 0.31 -16.43
C ARG A 42 4.71 1.07 -15.50
N GLN A 43 3.86 0.35 -14.79
CA GLN A 43 2.81 0.90 -13.94
C GLN A 43 3.21 0.95 -12.45
N LEU A 44 4.36 0.37 -12.07
CA LEU A 44 4.88 0.48 -10.70
C LEU A 44 5.55 1.83 -10.49
N SER A 45 5.03 2.59 -9.52
CA SER A 45 5.62 3.89 -9.14
C SER A 45 6.64 3.76 -8.01
N HIS A 46 6.64 2.65 -7.28
CA HIS A 46 7.62 2.35 -6.24
C HIS A 46 7.74 0.84 -6.03
N VAL A 47 8.95 0.36 -5.82
CA VAL A 47 9.23 -1.02 -5.41
C VAL A 47 10.33 -1.02 -4.35
N GLU A 48 10.18 -1.85 -3.32
CA GLU A 48 11.22 -2.07 -2.32
C GLU A 48 11.21 -3.47 -1.75
N GLN A 49 12.34 -3.93 -1.21
CA GLN A 49 12.38 -5.15 -0.45
C GLN A 49 11.65 -4.97 0.89
N LEU A 50 10.74 -5.90 1.19
CA LEU A 50 9.94 -5.90 2.40
C LEU A 50 10.70 -6.61 3.54
N ALA A 51 10.92 -7.91 3.38
CA ALA A 51 11.56 -8.79 4.35
C ALA A 51 11.90 -10.15 3.73
N VAL A 52 12.75 -10.90 4.43
CA VAL A 52 12.99 -12.32 4.17
C VAL A 52 12.10 -13.16 5.11
N PHE A 53 11.41 -14.14 4.53
CA PHE A 53 10.55 -15.09 5.22
C PHE A 53 11.20 -16.47 5.13
N SER A 54 11.66 -16.98 6.26
CA SER A 54 12.49 -18.18 6.33
C SER A 54 12.02 -19.18 7.37
N ALA A 55 10.80 -19.07 7.92
CA ALA A 55 10.28 -20.04 8.88
C ALA A 55 10.35 -21.47 8.29
N PRO A 56 10.88 -22.48 9.02
CA PRO A 56 11.13 -23.81 8.46
C PRO A 56 9.90 -24.52 7.88
N ASP A 57 8.73 -24.22 8.42
CA ASP A 57 7.44 -24.84 8.17
C ASP A 57 6.51 -23.98 7.28
N ARG A 58 6.99 -22.85 6.76
CA ARG A 58 6.14 -21.92 5.98
C ARG A 58 5.54 -22.52 4.71
N VAL A 59 6.24 -23.48 4.11
CA VAL A 59 5.81 -24.23 2.92
C VAL A 59 6.07 -25.71 3.20
N PRO A 60 5.07 -26.60 3.02
CA PRO A 60 5.28 -28.04 3.14
C PRO A 60 6.30 -28.55 2.12
N GLY A 61 7.14 -29.51 2.54
CA GLY A 61 8.14 -30.15 1.68
C GLY A 61 9.54 -29.56 1.86
N PRO A 62 10.31 -29.32 0.78
CA PRO A 62 11.66 -28.78 0.87
C PRO A 62 11.69 -27.41 1.55
N ARG A 63 12.80 -27.08 2.21
CA ARG A 63 12.98 -25.77 2.86
C ARG A 63 12.90 -24.65 1.82
N VAL A 64 11.89 -23.78 1.95
CA VAL A 64 11.72 -22.59 1.11
C VAL A 64 12.04 -21.34 1.92
N VAL A 65 12.94 -20.51 1.40
CA VAL A 65 13.16 -19.13 1.85
C VAL A 65 12.63 -18.19 0.79
N ALA A 66 11.81 -17.22 1.17
CA ALA A 66 11.25 -16.23 0.27
C ALA A 66 11.75 -14.83 0.65
N THR A 67 12.11 -14.03 -0.35
CA THR A 67 12.27 -12.58 -0.18
C THR A 67 11.07 -11.89 -0.80
N ALA A 68 10.35 -11.10 0.00
CA ALA A 68 9.15 -10.41 -0.45
C ALA A 68 9.48 -8.95 -0.81
N PHE A 69 8.72 -8.41 -1.76
CA PHE A 69 8.79 -7.02 -2.20
C PHE A 69 7.44 -6.33 -2.04
N LEU A 70 7.47 -5.04 -1.72
CA LEU A 70 6.31 -4.16 -1.74
C LEU A 70 6.36 -3.33 -3.02
N GLY A 71 5.41 -3.57 -3.92
CA GLY A 71 5.17 -2.74 -5.11
C GLY A 71 3.95 -1.83 -4.90
N LEU A 72 4.04 -0.58 -5.31
CA LEU A 72 2.94 0.38 -5.30
C LEU A 72 2.58 0.79 -6.74
N VAL A 73 1.30 0.70 -7.06
CA VAL A 73 0.70 1.10 -8.34
C VAL A 73 -0.22 2.30 -8.06
N PRO A 74 -0.16 3.36 -8.88
CA PRO A 74 -1.10 4.48 -8.78
C PRO A 74 -2.55 4.03 -8.90
N SER A 75 -3.45 4.67 -8.14
CA SER A 75 -4.87 4.29 -8.10
C SER A 75 -5.64 4.54 -9.40
N ASP A 76 -5.13 5.42 -10.27
CA ASP A 76 -5.68 5.74 -11.59
C ASP A 76 -5.22 4.78 -12.68
N VAL A 77 -4.45 3.75 -12.31
CA VAL A 77 -3.90 2.76 -13.22
C VAL A 77 -4.48 1.39 -12.89
N ASP A 78 -5.16 0.76 -13.85
CA ASP A 78 -5.54 -0.65 -13.78
C ASP A 78 -4.67 -1.46 -14.75
N PRO A 79 -3.67 -2.22 -14.25
CA PRO A 79 -2.87 -3.07 -15.11
C PRO A 79 -3.73 -4.13 -15.80
N GLU A 80 -3.33 -4.48 -17.03
CA GLU A 80 -3.80 -5.73 -17.62
C GLU A 80 -3.44 -6.89 -16.69
N ARG A 81 -4.45 -7.66 -16.31
CA ARG A 81 -4.33 -8.76 -15.37
C ARG A 81 -4.77 -10.06 -16.05
N PRO A 82 -4.04 -11.17 -15.84
CA PRO A 82 -4.52 -12.49 -16.19
C PRO A 82 -5.87 -12.80 -15.53
N ALA A 83 -6.64 -13.73 -16.12
CA ALA A 83 -7.99 -14.08 -15.65
C ALA A 83 -8.02 -14.65 -14.22
N ASP A 84 -6.91 -15.20 -13.74
CA ASP A 84 -6.75 -15.77 -12.40
C ASP A 84 -6.18 -14.76 -11.38
N THR A 85 -6.12 -13.47 -11.74
CA THR A 85 -5.48 -12.41 -10.94
C THR A 85 -6.44 -11.24 -10.63
N GLU A 86 -6.65 -10.98 -9.34
CA GLU A 86 -7.61 -9.96 -8.88
C GLU A 86 -7.04 -8.99 -7.82
N TRP A 87 -7.62 -7.79 -7.81
CA TRP A 87 -7.44 -6.83 -6.72
C TRP A 87 -8.39 -7.17 -5.56
N HIS A 88 -7.82 -7.55 -4.41
CA HIS A 88 -8.58 -7.77 -3.18
C HIS A 88 -8.40 -6.64 -2.20
N CYS A 89 -9.46 -6.31 -1.47
CA CYS A 89 -9.40 -5.40 -0.33
C CYS A 89 -8.53 -6.02 0.77
N VAL A 90 -7.53 -5.26 1.24
CA VAL A 90 -6.60 -5.72 2.29
C VAL A 90 -7.31 -5.98 3.63
N GLU A 91 -8.46 -5.36 3.87
CA GLU A 91 -9.28 -5.57 5.08
C GLU A 91 -10.17 -6.80 4.99
N LYS A 92 -10.35 -7.36 3.79
CA LYS A 92 -11.19 -8.52 3.52
C LYS A 92 -10.48 -9.48 2.56
N LEU A 93 -9.29 -9.93 2.97
CA LEU A 93 -8.49 -10.87 2.19
C LEU A 93 -9.21 -12.23 2.11
N PRO A 94 -9.15 -12.90 0.94
CA PRO A 94 -9.63 -14.27 0.81
C PRO A 94 -8.70 -15.24 1.53
N ALA A 95 -9.06 -16.53 1.57
CA ALA A 95 -8.19 -17.57 2.10
C ALA A 95 -6.88 -17.64 1.29
N MET A 96 -5.77 -17.29 1.94
CA MET A 96 -4.46 -17.25 1.30
C MET A 96 -3.68 -18.55 1.46
N ALA A 97 -2.78 -18.81 0.53
CA ALA A 97 -1.83 -19.90 0.58
C ALA A 97 -0.66 -19.58 1.50
N PHE A 98 -0.18 -20.59 2.23
CA PHE A 98 1.03 -20.53 3.06
C PHE A 98 0.95 -19.37 4.08
N ASP A 99 2.06 -18.66 4.28
CA ASP A 99 2.17 -17.47 5.11
C ASP A 99 1.88 -16.16 4.35
N HIS A 100 1.27 -16.20 3.17
CA HIS A 100 1.11 -14.99 2.35
C HIS A 100 0.25 -13.91 3.00
N ALA A 101 -0.73 -14.29 3.83
CA ALA A 101 -1.50 -13.32 4.62
C ALA A 101 -0.61 -12.53 5.59
N LEU A 102 0.39 -13.18 6.19
CA LEU A 102 1.39 -12.52 7.04
C LEU A 102 2.27 -11.56 6.23
N ILE A 103 2.64 -11.93 5.00
CA ILE A 103 3.42 -11.05 4.10
C ILE A 103 2.61 -9.79 3.77
N VAL A 104 1.31 -9.93 3.49
CA VAL A 104 0.42 -8.78 3.22
C VAL A 104 0.30 -7.87 4.45
N ASP A 105 0.14 -8.43 5.65
CA ASP A 105 0.10 -7.63 6.89
C ASP A 105 1.40 -6.86 7.11
N ARG A 106 2.55 -7.52 6.91
CA ARG A 106 3.87 -6.86 6.99
C ARG A 106 4.02 -5.74 5.96
N ALA A 107 3.51 -5.94 4.74
CA ALA A 107 3.52 -4.94 3.69
C ALA A 107 2.67 -3.71 4.06
N ARG A 108 1.47 -3.92 4.58
CA ARG A 108 0.58 -2.84 5.04
C ARG A 108 1.22 -2.06 6.19
N HIS A 109 1.79 -2.72 7.18
CA HIS A 109 2.50 -2.06 8.28
C HIS A 109 3.72 -1.27 7.80
N ARG A 110 4.52 -1.81 6.86
CA ARG A 110 5.65 -1.09 6.25
C ARG A 110 5.17 0.17 5.53
N LEU A 111 4.13 0.07 4.73
CA LEU A 111 3.55 1.21 4.00
C LEU A 111 3.02 2.28 4.96
N GLY A 112 2.21 1.90 5.94
CA GLY A 112 1.68 2.81 6.96
C GLY A 112 2.79 3.52 7.73
N SER A 113 3.84 2.79 8.11
CA SER A 113 5.02 3.38 8.75
C SER A 113 5.68 4.41 7.83
N LYS A 114 5.94 4.07 6.57
CA LYS A 114 6.56 4.98 5.60
C LYS A 114 5.75 6.25 5.36
N LEU A 115 4.42 6.18 5.33
CA LEU A 115 3.59 7.38 5.17
C LEU A 115 3.79 8.40 6.32
N SER A 116 4.28 7.96 7.48
CA SER A 116 4.53 8.85 8.62
C SER A 116 5.82 9.68 8.49
N TYR A 117 6.84 9.15 7.81
CA TYR A 117 8.19 9.74 7.74
C TYR A 117 8.72 9.89 6.32
N THR A 118 7.92 9.63 5.28
CA THR A 118 8.31 9.84 3.88
C THR A 118 7.17 10.44 3.06
N ASN A 119 7.47 10.79 1.81
CA ASN A 119 6.49 11.18 0.81
C ASN A 119 5.89 10.01 0.01
N VAL A 120 6.07 8.74 0.42
CA VAL A 120 5.73 7.53 -0.40
C VAL A 120 4.31 7.51 -0.96
N GLY A 121 3.38 8.28 -0.39
CA GLY A 121 2.03 8.47 -0.95
C GLY A 121 2.03 8.95 -2.42
N PHE A 122 3.11 9.53 -2.92
CA PHE A 122 3.27 9.88 -4.34
C PHE A 122 3.14 8.67 -5.27
N ALA A 123 3.47 7.47 -4.79
CA ALA A 123 3.44 6.25 -5.57
C ALA A 123 2.05 5.57 -5.62
N LEU A 124 1.09 6.08 -4.83
CA LEU A 124 -0.30 5.61 -4.80
C LEU A 124 -1.25 6.60 -5.46
N ALA A 125 -0.96 7.89 -5.34
CA ALA A 125 -1.83 8.93 -5.88
C ALA A 125 -1.58 9.14 -7.38
N PRO A 126 -2.61 9.54 -8.14
CA PRO A 126 -2.45 10.03 -9.51
C PRO A 126 -1.51 11.24 -9.57
N PRO A 127 -1.07 11.69 -10.76
CA PRO A 127 -0.24 12.89 -10.89
C PRO A 127 -0.87 14.15 -10.28
N GLU A 128 -2.20 14.27 -10.37
CA GLU A 128 -2.99 15.31 -9.71
C GLU A 128 -4.19 14.68 -8.99
N PHE A 129 -4.47 15.15 -7.76
CA PHE A 129 -5.50 14.56 -6.91
C PHE A 129 -6.17 15.59 -6.01
N THR A 130 -7.36 15.25 -5.55
CA THR A 130 -8.00 15.96 -4.45
C THR A 130 -7.48 15.46 -3.10
N ILE A 131 -7.56 16.29 -2.06
CA ILE A 131 -7.23 15.86 -0.69
C ILE A 131 -8.13 14.71 -0.22
N SER A 132 -9.38 14.66 -0.68
CA SER A 132 -10.31 13.56 -0.35
C SER A 132 -9.82 12.22 -0.90
N LEU A 133 -9.36 12.17 -2.15
CA LEU A 133 -8.78 10.96 -2.73
C LEU A 133 -7.52 10.55 -1.96
N LEU A 134 -6.62 11.50 -1.69
CA LEU A 134 -5.41 11.22 -0.94
C LEU A 134 -5.70 10.69 0.48
N ARG A 135 -6.71 11.25 1.15
CA ARG A 135 -7.19 10.78 2.45
C ARG A 135 -7.63 9.32 2.38
N ASP A 136 -8.31 8.91 1.31
CA ASP A 136 -8.78 7.54 1.16
C ASP A 136 -7.60 6.57 1.02
N HIS A 137 -6.57 6.93 0.25
CA HIS A 137 -5.33 6.15 0.16
C HIS A 137 -4.63 6.03 1.50
N TYR A 138 -4.47 7.14 2.24
CA TYR A 138 -3.84 7.13 3.56
C TYR A 138 -4.66 6.31 4.57
N SER A 139 -5.98 6.42 4.53
CA SER A 139 -6.85 5.68 5.46
C SER A 139 -6.78 4.18 5.22
N ALA A 140 -6.79 3.74 3.95
CA ALA A 140 -6.65 2.34 3.59
C ALA A 140 -5.29 1.75 4.02
N ALA A 141 -4.21 2.51 3.80
CA ALA A 141 -2.85 2.09 4.18
C ALA A 141 -2.64 2.06 5.70
N LEU A 142 -3.21 3.02 6.44
CA LEU A 142 -3.06 3.13 7.89
C LEU A 142 -4.06 2.27 8.68
N GLY A 143 -5.16 1.86 8.05
CA GLY A 143 -6.21 1.06 8.68
C GLY A 143 -7.15 1.80 9.61
N TYR A 144 -7.20 3.11 9.50
CA TYR A 144 -8.16 3.95 10.23
C TYR A 144 -8.48 5.19 9.42
N ARG A 145 -9.64 5.81 9.70
CA ARG A 145 -10.06 7.03 9.00
C ARG A 145 -9.15 8.21 9.35
N VAL A 146 -8.56 8.81 8.32
CA VAL A 146 -7.79 10.05 8.42
C VAL A 146 -8.70 11.25 8.13
N SER A 147 -8.51 12.38 8.84
CA SER A 147 -9.18 13.64 8.51
C SER A 147 -8.50 14.29 7.29
N ALA A 148 -9.28 14.64 6.26
CA ALA A 148 -8.80 15.35 5.07
C ALA A 148 -8.10 16.67 5.43
N THR A 149 -8.72 17.49 6.29
CA THR A 149 -8.16 18.76 6.76
C THR A 149 -6.85 18.57 7.51
N ASN A 150 -6.79 17.56 8.39
CA ASN A 150 -5.56 17.27 9.13
C ASN A 150 -4.44 16.77 8.21
N LEU A 151 -4.78 15.89 7.26
CA LEU A 151 -3.84 15.36 6.28
C LEU A 151 -3.24 16.48 5.43
N GLN A 152 -4.08 17.33 4.84
CA GLN A 152 -3.62 18.48 4.07
C GLN A 152 -2.71 19.38 4.92
N ARG A 153 -3.16 19.75 6.13
CA ARG A 153 -2.36 20.59 7.04
C ARG A 153 -0.98 20.00 7.33
N VAL A 154 -0.89 18.70 7.59
CA VAL A 154 0.37 18.01 7.88
C VAL A 154 1.27 17.98 6.64
N LEU A 155 0.76 17.52 5.50
CA LEU A 155 1.56 17.36 4.28
C LEU A 155 2.00 18.71 3.69
N SER A 156 1.15 19.74 3.73
CA SER A 156 1.52 21.10 3.31
C SER A 156 2.60 21.71 4.22
N ARG A 157 2.52 21.53 5.55
CA ARG A 157 3.58 21.98 6.48
C ARG A 157 4.93 21.30 6.21
N ARG A 158 4.90 20.06 5.70
CA ARG A 158 6.09 19.30 5.28
C ARG A 158 6.54 19.63 3.85
N LEU A 159 5.92 20.60 3.18
CA LEU A 159 6.20 20.98 1.80
C LEU A 159 6.09 19.80 0.81
N LEU A 160 5.20 18.86 1.10
CA LEU A 160 4.98 17.67 0.28
C LEU A 160 3.94 17.86 -0.81
N LEU A 161 3.09 18.88 -0.69
CA LEU A 161 2.00 19.15 -1.61
C LEU A 161 2.12 20.53 -2.23
N GLU A 162 1.86 20.60 -3.53
CA GLU A 162 1.74 21.83 -4.30
C GLU A 162 0.32 21.93 -4.86
N PRO A 163 -0.37 23.07 -4.73
CA PRO A 163 -1.61 23.30 -5.46
C PRO A 163 -1.31 23.40 -6.96
N THR A 164 -2.13 22.78 -7.80
CA THR A 164 -1.93 22.85 -9.26
C THR A 164 -2.59 24.08 -9.89
N GLY A 165 -3.44 24.78 -9.12
CA GLY A 165 -4.31 25.85 -9.63
C GLY A 165 -5.59 25.34 -10.29
N GLY A 166 -5.68 24.03 -10.56
CA GLY A 166 -6.86 23.37 -11.10
C GLY A 166 -7.87 22.95 -10.02
N THR A 167 -9.05 22.55 -10.49
CA THR A 167 -10.10 21.97 -9.65
C THR A 167 -10.67 20.72 -10.30
N ALA A 168 -10.99 19.71 -9.50
CA ALA A 168 -11.70 18.53 -9.97
C ALA A 168 -13.13 18.89 -10.40
N PRO A 169 -13.70 18.19 -11.38
CA PRO A 169 -15.11 18.34 -11.75
C PRO A 169 -16.02 18.17 -10.51
N PRO A 170 -17.15 18.89 -10.43
CA PRO A 170 -18.12 18.69 -9.37
C PRO A 170 -18.60 17.23 -9.36
N GLY A 171 -18.64 16.62 -8.17
CA GLY A 171 -19.17 15.28 -8.01
C GLY A 171 -20.69 15.22 -8.20
N PRO A 172 -21.29 14.02 -8.24
CA PRO A 172 -22.72 13.80 -8.45
C PRO A 172 -23.61 14.50 -7.41
N SER A 173 -23.10 14.68 -6.19
CA SER A 173 -23.78 15.32 -5.07
C SER A 173 -23.79 16.86 -5.15
N GLY A 174 -23.17 17.46 -6.17
CA GLY A 174 -22.96 18.90 -6.25
C GLY A 174 -21.96 19.43 -5.21
N GLY A 175 -21.50 20.67 -5.39
CA GLY A 175 -20.60 21.35 -4.46
C GLY A 175 -19.53 22.20 -5.14
N ARG A 176 -18.77 22.96 -4.35
CA ARG A 176 -17.62 23.73 -4.84
C ARG A 176 -16.59 22.76 -5.44
N PRO A 177 -16.07 23.02 -6.65
CA PRO A 177 -15.00 22.22 -7.24
C PRO A 177 -13.82 22.08 -6.28
N ALA A 178 -13.38 20.83 -6.05
CA ALA A 178 -12.31 20.54 -5.11
C ALA A 178 -10.95 20.93 -5.72
N ALA A 179 -10.12 21.67 -4.98
CA ALA A 179 -8.79 22.03 -5.45
C ALA A 179 -7.93 20.78 -5.69
N LEU A 180 -7.17 20.83 -6.79
CA LEU A 180 -6.21 19.79 -7.15
C LEU A 180 -4.82 20.11 -6.57
N PHE A 181 -4.16 19.05 -6.13
CA PHE A 181 -2.82 19.05 -5.60
C PHE A 181 -1.97 18.01 -6.32
N ARG A 182 -0.66 18.19 -6.25
CA ARG A 182 0.32 17.18 -6.65
C ARG A 182 1.39 17.06 -5.56
N PHE A 183 2.11 15.95 -5.54
CA PHE A 183 3.31 15.85 -4.71
C PHE A 183 4.43 16.73 -5.28
N SER A 184 5.19 17.40 -4.40
CA SER A 184 6.29 18.31 -4.79
C SER A 184 7.49 17.60 -5.41
N ALA A 185 7.59 16.28 -5.24
CA ALA A 185 8.62 15.47 -5.87
C ALA A 185 8.12 14.05 -6.17
N LYS A 186 8.59 13.52 -7.30
CA LYS A 186 8.51 12.10 -7.64
C LYS A 186 9.79 11.43 -7.14
N GLY A 187 9.66 10.35 -6.37
CA GLY A 187 10.78 9.65 -5.74
C GLY A 187 10.78 9.77 -4.22
N ILE A 188 11.32 8.75 -3.56
CA ILE A 188 11.28 8.64 -2.10
C ILE A 188 12.14 9.73 -1.45
N LYS A 189 11.54 10.49 -0.53
CA LYS A 189 12.19 11.46 0.33
C LYS A 189 11.81 11.21 1.76
N VAL A 190 12.79 11.19 2.65
CA VAL A 190 12.56 11.18 4.09
C VAL A 190 12.11 12.59 4.49
N THR A 191 11.04 12.65 5.26
CA THR A 191 10.46 13.88 5.80
C THR A 191 10.63 13.92 7.29
N ASP A 192 10.72 15.11 7.86
CA ASP A 192 10.88 15.30 9.30
C ASP A 192 9.79 14.53 10.10
N PRO A 193 10.19 13.64 11.04
CA PRO A 193 9.29 12.70 11.72
C PRO A 193 8.24 13.32 12.65
N PHE A 194 8.30 14.62 12.98
CA PHE A 194 7.51 15.18 14.10
C PHE A 194 6.05 15.61 13.80
N ALA A 195 5.41 15.13 12.72
CA ALA A 195 3.98 15.36 12.48
C ALA A 195 3.22 14.03 12.31
N VAL A 196 2.92 13.39 13.44
CA VAL A 196 2.23 12.11 13.48
C VAL A 196 0.75 12.28 13.13
N LEU A 197 0.27 11.56 12.12
CA LEU A 197 -1.16 11.27 11.95
C LEU A 197 -1.54 10.38 13.15
N ARG A 198 -2.14 10.98 14.18
CA ARG A 198 -2.56 10.22 15.35
C ARG A 198 -3.88 9.51 15.06
N PRO A 199 -4.05 8.23 15.47
CA PRO A 199 -5.36 7.61 15.53
C PRO A 199 -6.33 8.48 16.35
N PRO A 200 -7.63 8.55 16.01
CA PRO A 200 -8.61 9.16 16.89
C PRO A 200 -8.55 8.47 18.26
N GLY A 201 -8.50 9.29 19.33
CA GLY A 201 -8.09 8.84 20.67
C GLY A 201 -8.87 7.63 21.15
N SER A 202 -8.15 6.60 21.60
CA SER A 202 -8.71 5.55 22.45
C SER A 202 -9.24 6.23 23.70
N GLY A 203 -10.55 6.41 23.80
CA GLY A 203 -11.20 7.03 24.93
C GLY A 203 -10.72 6.37 26.22
N ARG A 204 -10.11 7.17 27.11
CA ARG A 204 -9.86 6.75 28.48
C ARG A 204 -11.25 6.47 29.10
N PRO A 205 -11.48 5.34 29.79
CA PRO A 205 -12.73 5.16 30.51
C PRO A 205 -12.86 6.34 31.48
N ALA A 206 -14.03 6.97 31.49
CA ALA A 206 -14.34 7.99 32.47
C ALA A 206 -14.07 7.40 33.86
N ALA A 207 -13.10 7.97 34.57
CA ALA A 207 -12.90 7.64 35.97
C ALA A 207 -14.17 8.06 36.70
N GLY A 208 -14.96 7.08 37.13
CA GLY A 208 -16.14 7.32 37.94
C GLY A 208 -15.75 8.08 39.20
N SER A 209 -16.21 9.32 39.29
CA SER A 209 -16.32 10.04 40.54
C SER A 209 -17.45 9.40 41.36
N GLY A 210 -17.09 8.75 42.46
CA GLY A 210 -18.02 8.19 43.44
C GLY A 210 -17.33 8.08 44.78
N THR A 211 -17.13 9.22 45.43
CA THR A 211 -16.81 9.31 46.86
C THR A 211 -18.10 9.23 47.68
N THR A 212 -17.94 8.68 48.89
CA THR A 212 -18.82 8.62 50.08
C THR A 212 -19.93 7.59 50.07
#